data_AF-A0A3D2XWZ8-F1
#
_entry.id   AF-A0A3D2XWZ8-F1
#
_cell.length_a   1.000
_cell.length_b   1.000
_cell.length_c   1.000
_cell.angle_alpha   90.00
_cell.angle_beta   90.00
_cell.angle_gamma   90.00
#
_symmetry.space_group_name_H-M   'P 1'
#
loop_
_entity.id
_entity.type
_entity.pdbx_description
1 polymer ?
#
loop_
_entity_poly.entity_id
_entity_poly.type
_entity_poly.pdbx_seq_one_letter_code
_entity_poly.pdbx_strand_id
1 'polypeptide(L)'
;MAFFGPRYWLVWVGVFFLYVVTWLPFPVIKLFGRGTGWLLGKVATSRVKVARRNIELCYPEMPKAEQDKLVKQNLHRAGMAVYETAMGWWWPDWRVRKHGTVEGFEHVEAI
;
A
#
# COMPACT_ATOMS: atom_id res chain seq x y z
N MET A 1 0.40 21.78 23.89
CA MET A 1 -0.02 22.30 22.57
C MET A 1 1.18 22.50 21.63
N ALA A 2 2.05 21.50 21.45
CA ALA A 2 3.30 21.65 20.68
C ALA A 2 3.23 21.11 19.22
N PHE A 3 2.13 20.43 18.85
CA PHE A 3 1.95 19.78 17.54
C PHE A 3 1.13 20.59 16.53
N PHE A 4 0.67 21.79 16.90
CA PHE A 4 -0.02 22.74 16.01
C PHE A 4 0.90 23.81 15.41
N GLY A 5 2.21 23.71 15.66
CA GLY A 5 3.18 24.62 15.04
C GLY A 5 3.23 24.44 13.51
N PRO A 6 3.53 25.51 12.74
CA PRO A 6 3.55 25.49 11.27
C PRO A 6 4.47 24.42 10.65
N ARG A 7 5.41 23.87 11.44
CA ARG A 7 6.29 22.76 11.04
C ARG A 7 5.54 21.46 10.72
N TYR A 8 4.40 21.19 11.36
CA TYR A 8 3.67 19.92 11.20
C TYR A 8 2.47 20.00 10.27
N TRP A 9 2.17 21.18 9.73
CA TRP A 9 0.97 21.38 8.91
C TRP A 9 0.96 20.50 7.65
N LEU A 10 2.12 20.27 7.01
CA LEU A 10 2.23 19.41 5.83
C LEU A 10 1.85 17.96 6.15
N VAL A 11 2.20 17.48 7.35
CA VAL A 11 1.84 16.15 7.80
C VAL A 11 0.33 16.06 8.00
N TRP A 12 -0.27 17.04 8.69
CA TRP A 12 -1.72 17.08 8.88
C TRP A 12 -2.51 17.22 7.57
N VAL A 13 -2.02 18.04 6.64
CA VAL A 13 -2.58 18.16 5.29
C VAL A 13 -2.48 16.81 4.56
N GLY A 14 -1.34 16.12 4.64
CA GLY A 14 -1.16 14.79 4.05
C GLY A 14 -2.08 13.74 4.66
N VAL A 15 -2.25 13.75 5.98
CA VAL A 15 -3.18 12.85 6.70
C VAL A 15 -4.63 13.13 6.31
N PHE A 16 -5.03 14.40 6.27
CA PHE A 16 -6.37 14.79 5.83
C PHE A 16 -6.63 14.39 4.38
N PHE A 17 -5.66 14.62 3.48
CA PHE A 17 -5.75 14.17 2.09
C PHE A 17 -5.88 12.65 1.99
N LEU A 18 -5.05 11.90 2.73
CA LEU A 18 -5.11 10.44 2.76
C LEU A 18 -6.48 9.95 3.24
N TYR A 19 -7.02 10.56 4.30
CA TYR A 19 -8.35 10.29 4.81
C TYR A 19 -9.43 10.52 3.75
N VAL A 20 -9.44 11.68 3.10
CA VAL A 20 -10.42 11.97 2.04
C VAL A 20 -10.32 10.94 0.89
N VAL A 21 -9.10 10.59 0.48
CA VAL A 21 -8.88 9.59 -0.57
C VAL A 21 -9.42 8.22 -0.16
N THR A 22 -9.22 7.76 1.08
CA THR A 22 -9.72 6.44 1.49
C THR A 22 -11.25 6.36 1.55
N TRP A 23 -11.96 7.48 1.63
CA TRP A 23 -13.43 7.47 1.56
C TRP A 23 -14.01 7.37 0.14
N LEU A 24 -13.19 7.59 -0.90
CA LEU A 24 -13.61 7.48 -2.30
C LEU A 24 -14.00 6.03 -2.68
N PRO A 25 -14.70 5.81 -3.81
CA PRO A 25 -14.98 4.48 -4.30
C PRO A 25 -13.70 3.66 -4.54
N PHE A 26 -13.73 2.38 -4.20
CA PHE A 26 -12.56 1.50 -4.28
C PHE A 26 -11.80 1.51 -5.62
N PRO A 27 -12.46 1.57 -6.80
CA PRO A 27 -11.74 1.70 -8.08
C PRO A 27 -10.87 2.94 -8.17
N VAL A 28 -11.32 4.06 -7.60
CA VAL A 28 -10.57 5.33 -7.57
C VAL A 28 -9.36 5.20 -6.67
N ILE A 29 -9.52 4.58 -5.50
CA ILE A 29 -8.40 4.36 -4.58
C ILE A 29 -7.34 3.45 -5.23
N LYS A 30 -7.76 2.42 -5.98
CA LYS A 30 -6.82 1.60 -6.75
C LYS A 30 -6.02 2.42 -7.78
N LEU A 31 -6.64 3.41 -8.41
CA LEU A 31 -5.92 4.31 -9.34
C LEU A 31 -4.86 5.13 -8.60
N PHE A 32 -5.20 5.68 -7.44
CA PHE A 32 -4.24 6.35 -6.56
C PHE A 32 -3.11 5.40 -6.11
N GLY A 33 -3.44 4.16 -5.72
CA GLY A 33 -2.47 3.12 -5.39
C GLY A 33 -1.46 2.86 -6.51
N ARG A 34 -1.95 2.75 -7.76
CA ARG A 34 -1.08 2.60 -8.94
C ARG A 34 -0.19 3.82 -9.17
N GLY A 35 -0.76 5.03 -9.06
CA GLY A 35 -0.02 6.29 -9.19
C GLY A 35 1.09 6.41 -8.14
N THR A 36 0.78 6.09 -6.89
CA THR A 36 1.73 6.08 -5.77
C THR A 36 2.81 5.01 -5.97
N GLY A 37 2.46 3.82 -6.44
CA GLY A 37 3.44 2.78 -6.78
C GLY A 37 4.39 3.19 -7.91
N TRP A 38 3.88 3.88 -8.93
CA TRP A 38 4.71 4.46 -10.00
C TRP A 38 5.65 5.55 -9.46
N LEU A 39 5.14 6.44 -8.61
CA LEU A 39 5.93 7.50 -7.98
C LEU A 39 7.03 6.92 -7.06
N LEU A 40 6.71 5.88 -6.28
CA LEU A 40 7.68 5.14 -5.47
C LEU A 40 8.79 4.55 -6.35
N GLY A 41 8.45 4.03 -7.52
CA GLY A 41 9.44 3.54 -8.49
C GLY A 41 10.43 4.60 -8.97
N LYS A 42 10.06 5.89 -8.91
CA LYS A 42 10.91 7.03 -9.31
C LYS A 42 11.68 7.62 -8.13
N VAL A 43 11.02 7.82 -6.99
CA VAL A 43 11.58 8.54 -5.83
C VAL A 43 12.32 7.59 -4.89
N ALA A 44 11.79 6.39 -4.66
CA ALA A 44 12.35 5.43 -3.69
C ALA A 44 13.29 4.42 -4.36
N THR A 45 14.29 4.90 -5.10
CA THR A 45 15.23 4.07 -5.88
C THR A 45 15.91 2.97 -5.05
N SER A 46 16.21 3.23 -3.78
CA SER A 46 16.74 2.22 -2.85
C SER A 46 15.75 1.05 -2.64
N ARG A 47 14.46 1.34 -2.45
CA ARG A 47 13.42 0.31 -2.28
C ARG A 47 13.26 -0.54 -3.54
N VAL A 48 13.37 0.07 -4.72
CA VAL A 48 13.35 -0.65 -6.00
C VAL A 48 14.52 -1.62 -6.12
N LYS A 49 15.73 -1.19 -5.73
CA LYS A 49 16.93 -2.05 -5.74
C LYS A 49 16.77 -3.25 -4.81
N VAL A 50 16.24 -3.04 -3.61
CA VAL A 50 15.99 -4.13 -2.66
C VAL A 50 14.94 -5.11 -3.20
N ALA A 51 13.81 -4.62 -3.71
CA ALA A 51 12.78 -5.48 -4.29
C ALA A 51 13.32 -6.33 -5.46
N ARG A 52 14.11 -5.73 -6.34
CA ARG A 52 14.78 -6.43 -7.43
C ARG A 52 15.72 -7.52 -6.91
N ARG A 53 16.58 -7.19 -5.94
CA ARG A 53 17.53 -8.16 -5.38
C ARG A 53 16.81 -9.33 -4.71
N ASN A 54 15.73 -9.05 -3.97
CA ASN A 54 14.93 -10.08 -3.33
C ASN A 54 14.29 -11.01 -4.37
N ILE A 55 13.70 -10.45 -5.43
CA ILE A 55 13.08 -11.25 -6.50
C ILE A 55 14.13 -12.09 -7.24
N GLU A 56 15.31 -11.53 -7.52
CA GLU A 56 16.42 -12.28 -8.12
C GLU A 56 16.89 -13.46 -7.27
N LEU A 57 16.92 -13.28 -5.95
CA LEU A 57 17.32 -14.32 -5.01
C LEU A 57 16.23 -15.39 -4.82
N CYS A 58 14.96 -14.99 -4.78
CA CYS A 58 13.84 -15.91 -4.60
C CYS A 58 13.48 -16.68 -5.88
N TYR A 59 13.71 -16.09 -7.06
CA TYR A 59 13.34 -16.66 -8.36
C TYR A 59 14.51 -16.64 -9.36
N PRO A 60 15.65 -17.27 -9.03
CA PRO A 60 16.86 -17.19 -9.85
C PRO A 60 16.67 -17.77 -11.27
N GLU A 61 15.81 -18.78 -11.42
CA GLU A 61 15.53 -19.46 -12.69
C GLU A 61 14.55 -18.69 -13.59
N MET A 62 13.86 -17.68 -13.05
CA MET A 62 12.87 -16.91 -13.80
C MET A 62 13.54 -15.97 -14.81
N PRO A 63 13.04 -15.83 -16.05
CA PRO A 63 13.57 -14.87 -17.01
C PRO A 63 13.59 -13.44 -16.47
N LYS A 64 14.64 -12.67 -16.78
CA LYS A 64 14.79 -11.28 -16.29
C LYS A 64 13.59 -10.38 -16.60
N ALA A 65 12.95 -10.56 -17.75
CA ALA A 65 11.74 -9.81 -18.13
C ALA A 65 10.55 -10.09 -17.18
N GLU A 66 10.41 -11.33 -16.70
CA GLU A 66 9.36 -11.70 -15.75
C GLU A 66 9.68 -11.21 -14.34
N GLN A 67 10.96 -11.30 -13.93
CA GLN A 67 11.43 -10.69 -12.67
C GLN A 67 11.14 -9.19 -12.66
N ASP A 68 11.40 -8.48 -13.76
CA ASP A 68 11.11 -7.05 -13.90
C ASP A 68 9.61 -6.73 -13.79
N LYS A 69 8.76 -7.60 -14.36
CA LYS A 69 7.31 -7.47 -14.22
C LYS A 69 6.88 -7.66 -12.77
N LEU A 70 7.44 -8.64 -12.05
CA LEU A 70 7.19 -8.84 -10.62
C LEU A 70 7.66 -7.66 -9.78
N VAL A 71 8.83 -7.07 -10.08
CA VAL A 71 9.30 -5.85 -9.40
C VAL A 71 8.30 -4.71 -9.58
N LYS A 72 7.84 -4.47 -10.82
CA LYS A 72 6.83 -3.44 -11.08
C LYS A 72 5.53 -3.71 -10.32
N GLN A 73 5.06 -4.95 -10.32
CA GLN A 73 3.86 -5.35 -9.57
C GLN A 73 4.04 -5.15 -8.06
N ASN A 74 5.20 -5.51 -7.51
CA ASN A 74 5.53 -5.29 -6.11
C ASN A 74 5.46 -3.80 -5.74
N LEU A 75 5.98 -2.91 -6.60
CA LEU A 75 5.88 -1.46 -6.39
C LEU A 75 4.43 -0.96 -6.43
N HIS A 76 3.60 -1.50 -7.33
CA HIS A 76 2.17 -1.16 -7.37
C HIS A 76 1.45 -1.63 -6.09
N ARG A 77 1.79 -2.82 -5.58
CA ARG A 77 1.26 -3.32 -4.29
C ARG A 77 1.75 -2.49 -3.12
N ALA A 78 3.01 -2.09 -3.09
CA ALA A 78 3.55 -1.20 -2.06
C ALA A 78 2.87 0.17 -2.07
N GLY A 79 2.54 0.70 -3.24
CA GLY A 79 1.74 1.93 -3.36
C GLY A 79 0.33 1.77 -2.83
N MET A 80 -0.32 0.62 -3.11
CA MET A 80 -1.64 0.31 -2.57
C MET A 80 -1.63 0.13 -1.05
N ALA A 81 -0.56 -0.47 -0.49
CA ALA A 81 -0.41 -0.72 0.94
C ALA A 81 -0.52 0.54 1.80
N VAL A 82 -0.07 1.70 1.29
CA VAL A 82 -0.23 3.00 1.99
C VAL A 82 -1.71 3.30 2.26
N TYR A 83 -2.57 3.04 1.26
CA TYR A 83 -4.01 3.25 1.40
C TYR A 83 -4.67 2.14 2.20
N GLU A 84 -4.25 0.89 2.05
CA GLU A 84 -4.78 -0.23 2.85
C GLU A 84 -4.49 -0.03 4.35
N THR A 85 -3.31 0.46 4.71
CA THR A 85 -2.99 0.83 6.10
C THR A 85 -3.91 1.95 6.60
N ALA A 86 -4.14 2.99 5.80
CA ALA A 86 -5.05 4.08 6.16
C ALA A 86 -6.51 3.62 6.26
N MET A 87 -6.96 2.70 5.41
CA MET A 87 -8.25 2.04 5.54
C MET A 87 -8.35 1.27 6.84
N GLY A 88 -7.31 0.51 7.21
CA GLY A 88 -7.27 -0.22 8.47
C GLY A 88 -7.42 0.67 9.71
N TRP A 89 -6.99 1.94 9.64
CA TRP A 89 -7.18 2.90 10.73
C TRP A 89 -8.54 3.59 10.75
N TRP A 90 -9.14 3.87 9.59
CA TRP A 90 -10.31 4.76 9.50
C TRP A 90 -11.58 4.12 8.95
N TRP A 91 -11.51 2.98 8.27
CA TRP A 91 -12.70 2.36 7.73
C TRP A 91 -13.48 1.61 8.81
N PRO A 92 -14.81 1.79 8.85
CA PRO A 92 -15.65 0.96 9.68
C PRO A 92 -15.77 -0.47 9.12
N ASP A 93 -16.00 -1.44 10.00
CA ASP A 93 -16.02 -2.88 9.67
C ASP A 93 -16.95 -3.23 8.50
N TRP A 94 -18.13 -2.61 8.44
CA TRP A 94 -19.13 -2.86 7.40
C TRP A 94 -18.61 -2.54 6.00
N ARG A 95 -17.63 -1.63 5.86
CA ARG A 95 -17.01 -1.26 4.59
C ARG A 95 -15.89 -2.23 4.25
N VAL A 96 -15.03 -2.55 5.22
CA VAL A 96 -13.90 -3.47 5.06
C VAL A 96 -14.40 -4.86 4.61
N ARG A 97 -15.45 -5.37 5.25
CA ARG A 97 -16.05 -6.69 4.95
C ARG A 97 -16.54 -6.85 3.51
N LYS A 98 -16.79 -5.75 2.78
CA LYS A 98 -17.17 -5.81 1.35
C LYS A 98 -15.99 -6.06 0.41
N HIS A 99 -14.76 -5.98 0.92
CA HIS A 99 -13.54 -6.00 0.13
C HIS A 99 -12.63 -7.20 0.40
N GLY A 100 -13.04 -8.12 1.27
CA GLY A 100 -12.30 -9.36 1.52
C GLY A 100 -13.10 -10.36 2.34
N THR A 101 -12.68 -11.61 2.27
CA THR A 101 -13.15 -12.71 3.11
C THR A 101 -12.02 -13.16 4.02
N VAL A 102 -12.36 -13.61 5.23
CA VAL A 102 -11.40 -14.19 6.16
C VAL A 102 -11.50 -15.71 6.06
N GLU A 103 -10.38 -16.37 5.80
CA GLU A 103 -10.24 -17.83 5.78
C GLU A 103 -9.41 -18.26 6.99
N GLY A 104 -9.77 -19.38 7.65
CA GLY A 104 -9.03 -19.89 8.80
C GLY A 104 -9.41 -19.27 10.16
N PHE A 105 -10.53 -18.53 10.25
CA PHE A 105 -10.97 -17.92 11.51
C PHE A 105 -11.44 -18.96 12.54
N GLU A 106 -11.83 -20.15 12.08
CA GLU A 106 -12.21 -21.30 12.89
C GLU A 106 -11.11 -21.74 13.88
N HIS A 107 -9.83 -21.53 13.55
CA HIS A 107 -8.72 -21.85 14.45
C HIS A 107 -8.57 -20.86 15.60
N VAL A 108 -9.10 -19.63 15.44
CA VAL A 108 -9.07 -18.59 16.47
C VAL A 108 -10.24 -18.76 17.43
N GLU A 109 -11.42 -19.13 16.92
CA GLU A 109 -12.60 -19.41 17.75
C GLU A 109 -12.45 -20.67 18.62
N ALA A 110 -11.52 -21.57 18.26
CA ALA A 110 -11.25 -22.80 19.00
C ALA A 110 -10.35 -22.62 20.24
N ILE A 111 -9.80 -21.42 20.48
CA ILE A 111 -8.95 -21.06 21.64
C ILE A 111 -9.76 -20.26 22.64
#